data_AF-A0A1I0GLI0-F1
#
_entry.id   AF-A0A1I0GLI0-F1
#
_cell.length_a   1.000
_cell.length_b   1.000
_cell.length_c   1.000
_cell.angle_alpha   90.00
_cell.angle_beta   90.00
_cell.angle_gamma   90.00
#
_symmetry.space_group_name_H-M   'P 1'
#
loop_
_entity.id
_entity.type
_entity.pdbx_description
1 polymer ?
#
loop_
_entity_poly.entity_id
_entity_poly.type
_entity_poly.pdbx_seq_one_letter_code
_entity_poly.pdbx_strand_id
1 'polypeptide(L)'
;MKGTRKTIASFFLLFLLFACSSEKDDFGKHYPELLPGDHSNFSILTIGEEVTRDMLYDHDINDVSPIIYYSSMEHVENSLPQLELEKSPAFVVFDENGFVAKANHFEGLVEILQEQADSD
;
A
#
# COMPACT_ATOMS: atom_id res chain seq x y z
N MET A 1 -40.67 -44.73 17.02
CA MET A 1 -39.92 -44.44 15.77
C MET A 1 -40.93 -44.12 14.67
N LYS A 2 -40.70 -43.08 13.85
CA LYS A 2 -41.65 -42.21 13.07
C LYS A 2 -42.10 -40.99 13.90
N GLY A 3 -42.06 -39.73 13.46
CA GLY A 3 -41.57 -39.09 12.23
C GLY A 3 -41.88 -37.59 12.29
N THR A 4 -40.87 -36.76 11.96
CA THR A 4 -40.90 -35.39 11.37
C THR A 4 -41.98 -34.37 11.76
N ARG A 5 -41.56 -33.24 12.35
CA ARG A 5 -42.00 -31.85 12.03
C ARG A 5 -40.82 -30.89 12.29
N LYS A 6 -40.08 -30.47 11.26
CA LYS A 6 -40.20 -29.18 10.57
C LYS A 6 -40.19 -27.97 11.51
N THR A 7 -39.03 -27.34 11.64
CA THR A 7 -38.80 -25.91 11.38
C THR A 7 -37.31 -25.67 11.27
N ILE A 8 -36.81 -25.68 10.04
CA ILE A 8 -35.47 -25.21 9.69
C ILE A 8 -35.52 -23.69 9.93
N ALA A 9 -34.87 -23.22 10.99
CA ALA A 9 -34.69 -21.80 11.23
C ALA A 9 -33.70 -21.28 10.17
N SER A 10 -34.24 -20.92 9.02
CA SER A 10 -33.55 -20.20 7.96
C SER A 10 -33.25 -18.79 8.45
N PHE A 11 -32.13 -18.64 9.16
CA PHE A 11 -31.49 -17.34 9.42
C PHE A 11 -30.32 -17.16 8.45
N PHE A 12 -30.61 -17.35 7.17
CA PHE A 12 -29.73 -17.00 6.06
C PHE A 12 -30.19 -15.64 5.58
N LEU A 13 -29.50 -14.57 5.99
CA LEU A 13 -29.19 -13.38 5.19
C LEU A 13 -28.61 -12.25 6.07
N LEU A 14 -27.46 -12.48 6.73
CA LEU A 14 -26.57 -11.33 6.94
C LEU A 14 -25.83 -11.16 5.61
N PHE A 15 -26.41 -10.35 4.72
CA PHE A 15 -25.62 -9.67 3.71
C PHE A 15 -24.63 -8.80 4.50
N LEU A 16 -23.43 -9.36 4.73
CA LEU A 16 -22.25 -8.56 4.95
C LEU A 16 -22.15 -7.69 3.70
N LEU A 17 -22.69 -6.48 3.79
CA LEU A 17 -22.32 -5.40 2.90
C LEU A 17 -20.82 -5.22 3.12
N PHE A 18 -20.02 -5.92 2.33
CA PHE A 18 -18.73 -5.40 1.93
C PHE A 18 -19.07 -4.13 1.14
N ALA A 19 -19.30 -3.04 1.88
CA ALA A 19 -18.91 -1.75 1.38
C ALA A 19 -17.39 -1.86 1.23
N CYS A 20 -16.94 -2.35 0.07
CA CYS A 20 -15.68 -1.88 -0.48
C CYS A 20 -15.89 -0.38 -0.64
N SER A 21 -15.65 0.37 0.43
CA SER A 21 -15.46 1.80 0.32
C SER A 21 -14.18 1.93 -0.49
N SER A 22 -14.32 1.98 -1.80
CA SER A 22 -13.31 2.55 -2.69
C SER A 22 -13.33 4.07 -2.50
N GLU A 23 -13.34 4.52 -1.24
CA GLU A 23 -12.96 5.88 -0.92
C GLU A 23 -11.49 5.94 -1.29
N LYS A 24 -11.27 6.38 -2.53
CA LYS A 24 -9.97 6.87 -2.96
C LYS A 24 -9.48 7.76 -1.85
N ASP A 25 -8.31 7.45 -1.31
CA ASP A 25 -7.77 8.31 -0.28
C ASP A 25 -7.61 9.72 -0.88
N ASP A 26 -7.77 10.75 -0.05
CA ASP A 26 -7.46 12.12 -0.47
C ASP A 26 -5.96 12.40 -0.33
N PHE A 27 -5.14 11.38 -0.05
CA PHE A 27 -3.69 11.50 0.19
C PHE A 27 -3.02 12.06 -1.06
N GLY A 28 -3.33 11.50 -2.23
CA GLY A 28 -2.78 11.99 -3.50
C GLY A 28 -3.14 13.44 -3.83
N LYS A 29 -4.28 13.94 -3.33
CA LYS A 29 -4.67 15.35 -3.52
C LYS A 29 -3.87 16.30 -2.64
N HIS A 30 -3.51 15.86 -1.44
CA HIS A 30 -2.79 16.68 -0.47
C HIS A 30 -1.27 16.61 -0.64
N TYR A 31 -0.76 15.50 -1.20
CA TYR A 31 0.67 15.23 -1.36
C TYR A 31 0.99 14.76 -2.80
N PRO A 32 0.74 15.59 -3.82
CA PRO A 32 0.97 15.23 -5.21
C PRO A 32 2.44 14.90 -5.50
N GLU A 33 3.38 15.40 -4.70
CA GLU A 33 4.80 15.07 -4.79
C GLU A 33 5.13 13.62 -4.41
N LEU A 34 4.24 12.95 -3.68
CA LEU A 34 4.37 11.54 -3.32
C LEU A 34 3.78 10.62 -4.39
N LEU A 35 3.07 11.14 -5.39
CA LEU A 35 2.49 10.33 -6.45
C LEU A 35 3.52 9.97 -7.54
N PRO A 36 3.26 8.91 -8.32
CA PRO A 36 4.08 8.56 -9.46
C PRO A 36 4.21 9.70 -10.47
N GLY A 37 5.40 9.83 -11.05
CA GLY A 37 5.67 10.76 -12.14
C GLY A 37 5.19 10.22 -13.49
N ASP A 38 5.28 11.07 -14.52
CA ASP A 38 4.97 10.67 -15.90
C ASP A 38 5.78 9.42 -16.28
N HIS A 39 5.08 8.38 -16.75
CA HIS A 39 5.66 7.09 -17.16
C HIS A 39 6.15 6.18 -16.02
N SER A 40 5.62 6.33 -14.81
CA SER A 40 5.76 5.32 -13.77
C SER A 40 4.42 4.99 -13.11
N ASN A 41 4.19 3.71 -12.83
CA ASN A 41 2.98 3.28 -12.11
C ASN A 41 3.11 3.46 -10.61
N PHE A 42 4.34 3.45 -10.07
CA PHE A 42 4.59 3.57 -8.65
C PHE A 42 5.59 4.68 -8.33
N SER A 43 5.50 5.17 -7.10
CA SER A 43 6.54 5.93 -6.42
C SER A 43 6.78 5.29 -5.06
N ILE A 44 7.95 5.58 -4.48
CA ILE A 44 8.28 5.07 -3.15
C ILE A 44 8.81 6.16 -2.25
N LEU A 45 8.39 6.12 -0.99
CA LEU A 45 8.96 6.88 0.12
C LEU A 45 9.76 5.92 1.00
N THR A 46 11.00 6.27 1.28
CA THR A 46 11.95 5.45 2.05
C THR A 46 12.43 6.23 3.26
N ILE A 47 12.44 5.58 4.42
CA ILE A 47 12.80 6.19 5.70
C ILE A 47 13.88 5.36 6.37
N GLY A 48 15.00 6.00 6.72
CA GLY A 48 16.11 5.40 7.47
C GLY A 48 17.01 4.46 6.66
N GLU A 49 16.55 3.99 5.51
CA GLU A 49 17.32 3.20 4.56
C GLU A 49 17.10 3.77 3.16
N GLU A 50 18.19 4.10 2.49
CA GLU A 50 18.17 4.64 1.14
C GLU A 50 18.02 3.51 0.12
N VAL A 51 17.01 3.62 -0.75
CA VAL A 51 16.84 2.73 -1.91
C VAL A 51 17.26 3.48 -3.15
N THR A 52 18.10 2.86 -3.96
CA THR A 52 18.50 3.43 -5.25
C THR A 52 17.76 2.75 -6.39
N ARG A 53 17.75 3.43 -7.54
CA ARG A 53 17.20 2.85 -8.78
C ARG A 53 17.93 1.59 -9.21
N ASP A 54 19.25 1.54 -9.04
CA ASP A 54 20.05 0.36 -9.38
C ASP A 54 19.65 -0.85 -8.51
N MET A 55 19.34 -0.63 -7.22
CA MET A 55 18.82 -1.69 -6.35
C MET A 55 17.48 -2.23 -6.86
N LEU A 56 16.58 -1.38 -7.34
CA LEU A 56 15.30 -1.83 -7.92
C LEU A 56 15.52 -2.59 -9.23
N TYR A 57 16.45 -2.13 -10.07
CA TYR A 57 16.80 -2.77 -11.33
C TYR A 57 17.39 -4.18 -11.14
N ASP A 58 18.19 -4.40 -10.09
CA ASP A 58 18.71 -5.72 -9.73
C ASP A 58 17.59 -6.73 -9.37
N HIS A 59 16.37 -6.24 -9.13
CA HIS A 59 15.16 -7.01 -8.84
C HIS A 59 14.10 -6.94 -9.95
N ASP A 60 14.50 -6.52 -11.17
CA ASP A 60 13.65 -6.36 -12.35
C ASP A 60 12.52 -5.31 -12.21
N ILE A 61 12.63 -4.40 -11.24
CA ILE A 61 11.64 -3.34 -10.98
C ILE A 61 12.07 -2.05 -11.70
N ASN A 62 11.37 -1.71 -12.79
CA ASN A 62 11.73 -0.57 -13.64
C ASN A 62 10.75 0.61 -13.59
N ASP A 63 9.65 0.45 -12.87
CA ASP A 63 8.44 1.26 -12.99
C ASP A 63 8.16 2.11 -11.74
N VAL A 64 9.25 2.63 -11.15
CA VAL A 64 9.23 3.39 -9.90
C VAL A 64 9.86 4.77 -10.12
N SER A 65 9.06 5.81 -9.97
CA SER A 65 9.51 7.20 -9.95
C SER A 65 8.43 8.12 -9.37
N PRO A 66 8.73 9.02 -8.42
CA PRO A 66 10.03 9.24 -7.80
C PRO A 66 10.37 8.21 -6.70
N ILE A 67 11.65 8.18 -6.32
CA ILE A 67 12.14 7.56 -5.09
C ILE A 67 12.48 8.69 -4.12
N ILE A 68 11.75 8.79 -3.02
CA ILE A 68 11.88 9.86 -2.03
C ILE A 68 12.52 9.27 -0.79
N TYR A 69 13.53 9.96 -0.25
CA TYR A 69 14.28 9.47 0.90
C TYR A 69 14.31 10.49 2.03
N TYR A 70 13.99 10.00 3.23
CA TYR A 70 14.25 10.70 4.49
C TYR A 70 15.16 9.85 5.38
N SER A 71 16.19 10.48 5.93
CA SER A 71 17.14 9.78 6.80
C SER A 71 16.58 9.36 8.16
N SER A 72 15.43 9.90 8.58
CA SER A 72 14.82 9.60 9.87
C SER A 72 13.31 9.81 9.89
N MET A 73 12.68 9.16 10.87
CA MET A 73 11.22 9.22 11.11
C MET A 73 10.73 10.61 11.52
N GLU A 74 11.57 11.43 12.18
CA GLU A 74 11.16 12.71 12.77
C GLU A 74 10.49 13.65 11.74
N HIS A 75 11.00 13.67 10.50
CA HIS A 75 10.40 14.49 9.46
C HIS A 75 9.03 13.95 9.02
N VAL A 76 8.94 12.63 8.83
CA VAL A 76 7.75 11.97 8.30
C VAL A 76 6.62 11.94 9.31
N GLU A 77 6.91 11.73 10.59
CA GLU A 77 5.91 11.76 11.67
C GLU A 77 5.22 13.12 11.79
N ASN A 78 5.96 14.21 11.55
CA ASN A 78 5.42 15.56 11.62
C ASN A 78 4.70 16.00 10.34
N SER A 79 5.24 15.63 9.17
CA SER A 79 4.74 16.10 7.87
C SER A 79 3.66 15.19 7.26
N LEU A 80 3.70 13.89 7.59
CA LEU A 80 2.85 12.83 7.03
C LEU A 80 2.30 11.92 8.14
N PRO A 81 1.67 12.47 9.21
CA PRO A 81 1.25 11.68 10.38
C PRO A 81 0.25 10.58 10.03
N GLN A 82 -0.55 10.77 8.98
CA GLN A 82 -1.53 9.81 8.48
C GLN A 82 -0.93 8.52 7.89
N LEU A 83 0.39 8.48 7.63
CA LEU A 83 1.05 7.24 7.21
C LEU A 83 1.15 6.23 8.37
N GLU A 84 1.02 6.68 9.62
CA GLU A 84 1.05 5.83 10.81
C GLU A 84 2.21 4.82 10.76
N LEU A 85 3.43 5.34 10.58
CA LEU A 85 4.65 4.54 10.53
C LEU A 85 5.09 4.21 11.96
N GLU A 86 5.31 2.92 12.25
CA GLU A 86 5.62 2.47 13.61
C GLU A 86 7.12 2.46 13.93
N LYS A 87 7.98 2.27 12.93
CA LYS A 87 9.42 2.09 13.10
C LYS A 87 10.20 2.40 11.82
N SER A 88 11.52 2.50 11.96
CA SER A 88 12.49 2.64 10.86
C SER A 88 13.39 1.39 10.80
N PRO A 89 13.79 0.91 9.60
CA PRO A 89 13.43 1.48 8.30
C PRO A 89 11.97 1.23 7.95
N ALA A 90 11.42 2.14 7.14
CA ALA A 90 10.06 2.04 6.61
C ALA A 90 10.06 2.43 5.13
N PHE A 91 9.20 1.76 4.38
CA PHE A 91 9.00 1.96 2.95
C PHE A 91 7.51 2.09 2.70
N VAL A 92 7.11 3.06 1.90
CA VAL A 92 5.71 3.29 1.53
C VAL A 92 5.62 3.35 0.02
N VAL A 93 4.67 2.62 -0.54
CA VAL A 93 4.39 2.56 -1.98
C VAL A 93 3.14 3.39 -2.27
N PHE A 94 3.21 4.21 -3.31
CA PHE A 94 2.06 4.96 -3.82
C PHE A 94 1.83 4.65 -5.30
N ASP A 95 0.56 4.69 -5.72
CA ASP A 95 0.11 4.65 -7.11
C ASP A 95 -0.53 5.99 -7.50
N GLU A 96 -1.15 6.08 -8.68
CA GLU A 96 -1.88 7.29 -9.11
C GLU A 96 -3.08 7.66 -8.20
N ASN A 97 -3.58 6.72 -7.40
CA ASN A 97 -4.72 6.90 -6.51
C ASN A 97 -4.32 7.28 -5.09
N GLY A 98 -3.04 7.09 -4.70
CA GLY A 98 -2.53 7.42 -3.38
C GLY A 98 -1.77 6.27 -2.74
N PHE A 99 -2.00 6.06 -1.45
CA PHE A 99 -1.32 5.06 -0.64
C PHE A 99 -1.72 3.63 -1.05
N VAL A 100 -0.71 2.77 -1.27
CA VAL A 100 -0.90 1.36 -1.60
C VAL A 100 -0.54 0.47 -0.40
N ALA A 101 0.70 0.53 0.05
CA ALA A 101 1.22 -0.41 1.05
C ALA A 101 2.44 0.12 1.83
N LYS A 102 2.78 -0.57 2.93
CA LYS A 102 3.95 -0.31 3.77
C LYS A 102 4.79 -1.57 3.95
N ALA A 103 6.11 -1.40 3.98
CA ALA A 103 7.06 -2.42 4.39
C ALA A 103 8.06 -1.85 5.42
N ASN A 104 8.72 -2.72 6.17
CA ASN A 104 9.75 -2.35 7.16
C ASN A 104 11.13 -2.97 6.88
N HIS A 105 11.33 -3.47 5.66
CA HIS A 105 12.56 -4.05 5.14
C HIS A 105 12.51 -4.03 3.61
N PHE A 106 13.68 -4.00 2.97
CA PHE A 106 13.79 -3.87 1.52
C PHE A 106 13.15 -5.05 0.76
N GLU A 107 13.29 -6.27 1.25
CA GLU A 107 12.69 -7.45 0.60
C GLU A 107 11.16 -7.35 0.57
N GLY A 108 10.53 -6.87 1.65
CA GLY A 108 9.09 -6.63 1.67
C GLY A 108 8.64 -5.52 0.71
N LEU A 109 9.49 -4.52 0.45
CA LEU A 109 9.22 -3.53 -0.60
C LEU A 109 9.24 -4.16 -1.99
N VAL A 110 10.25 -5.00 -2.26
CA VAL A 110 10.39 -5.71 -3.54
C VAL A 110 9.18 -6.62 -3.79
N GLU A 111 8.77 -7.40 -2.78
CA GLU A 111 7.59 -8.27 -2.87
C GLU A 111 6.33 -7.49 -3.24
N ILE A 112 6.07 -6.36 -2.56
CA ILE A 112 4.93 -5.50 -2.87
C ILE A 112 4.96 -5.03 -4.32
N LEU A 113 6.10 -4.50 -4.78
CA LEU A 113 6.21 -3.93 -6.12
C LEU A 113 6.05 -5.00 -7.22
N GLN A 114 6.54 -6.21 -6.98
CA GLN A 114 6.36 -7.33 -7.90
C GLN A 114 4.91 -7.84 -7.94
N GLU A 115 4.26 -7.97 -6.77
CA GLU A 115 2.85 -8.40 -6.69
C GLU A 115 1.92 -7.42 -7.41
N GLN A 116 2.16 -6.12 -7.29
CA GLN A 116 1.35 -5.11 -7.99
C GLN A 116 1.58 -5.15 -9.51
N ALA A 117 2.83 -5.32 -9.96
CA ALA A 117 3.15 -5.41 -11.38
C ALA A 117 2.57 -6.66 -12.07
N ASP A 118 2.42 -7.78 -11.34
CA ASP A 118 1.82 -9.02 -11.85
C ASP A 118 0.27 -9.01 -11.87
N SER A 119 -0.36 -7.98 -11.28
CA SER A 119 -1.81 -7.88 -11.13
C SER A 119 -2.53 -7.14 -12.27
N ASP A 120 -1.77 -6.56 -13.21
CA ASP A 120 -2.23 -5.89 -14.44
C ASP A 120 -2.28 -6.83 -15.67
#